data_AF-A0A6I8UCR9-F1
#
_entry.id   AF-A0A6I8UCR9-F1
#
_cell.length_a   1.000
_cell.length_b   1.000
_cell.length_c   1.000
_cell.angle_alpha   90.00
_cell.angle_beta   90.00
_cell.angle_gamma   90.00
#
_symmetry.space_group_name_H-M   'P 1'
#
loop_
_entity.id
_entity.type
_entity.pdbx_description
1 polymer ?
#
loop_
_entity_poly.entity_id
_entity_poly.type
_entity_poly.pdbx_seq_one_letter_code
_entity_poly.pdbx_strand_id
1 'polypeptide(L)'
;MYKCVVLLVLVTLQGSVIWSACDVCQSNGAACINQTSYNLCFGSSMPNTAQNFTCTDGLVCTDQPIICFQRSETPASCGDTDSCGQCAPNYVFACTSRSTFAFCFGSTKPTNVTGSCPAGYFCDASTQEICVIKTTDDSIICHLDEPSVV
;
A
#
# COMPACT_ATOMS: atom_id res chain seq x y z
N MET A 1 -35.57 43.15 -12.00
CA MET A 1 -35.44 42.75 -10.58
C MET A 1 -35.89 41.29 -10.46
N TYR A 2 -34.98 40.32 -10.54
CA TYR A 2 -35.13 38.98 -9.94
C TYR A 2 -33.73 38.56 -9.47
N LYS A 3 -33.52 38.75 -8.16
CA LYS A 3 -32.54 38.01 -7.36
C LYS A 3 -32.98 36.54 -7.30
N CYS A 4 -32.04 35.67 -6.93
CA CYS A 4 -32.16 34.22 -6.68
C CYS A 4 -31.72 33.37 -7.89
N VAL A 5 -30.81 32.41 -7.78
CA VAL A 5 -30.11 31.82 -6.64
C VAL A 5 -28.82 31.21 -7.20
N VAL A 6 -27.77 31.30 -6.39
CA VAL A 6 -26.46 30.69 -6.52
C VAL A 6 -26.55 29.23 -7.00
N LEU A 7 -25.86 28.89 -8.09
CA LEU A 7 -25.51 27.51 -8.41
C LEU A 7 -24.02 27.46 -8.72
N LEU A 8 -23.21 27.69 -7.68
CA LEU A 8 -21.81 27.28 -7.65
C LEU A 8 -21.80 25.76 -7.56
N VAL A 9 -21.79 25.09 -8.71
CA VAL A 9 -21.44 23.67 -8.77
C VAL A 9 -19.93 23.58 -8.56
N LEU A 10 -19.51 23.57 -7.29
CA LEU A 10 -18.19 23.10 -6.89
C LEU A 10 -18.19 21.59 -7.09
N VAL A 11 -17.83 21.16 -8.31
CA VAL A 11 -17.43 19.76 -8.55
C VAL A 11 -16.10 19.60 -7.82
N THR A 12 -16.15 19.18 -6.57
CA THR A 12 -14.96 18.66 -5.90
C THR A 12 -14.62 17.35 -6.61
N LEU A 13 -13.61 17.40 -7.49
CA LEU A 13 -12.84 16.24 -7.88
C LEU A 13 -12.17 15.70 -6.61
N GLN A 14 -12.92 14.92 -5.83
CA GLN A 14 -12.35 14.05 -4.84
C GLN A 14 -11.69 12.94 -5.66
N GLY A 15 -10.40 13.09 -5.94
CA GLY A 15 -9.59 11.97 -6.38
C GLY A 15 -9.74 10.91 -5.30
N SER A 16 -10.58 9.90 -5.56
CA SER A 16 -10.62 8.71 -4.74
C SER A 16 -9.24 8.08 -4.86
N VAL A 17 -8.42 8.33 -3.86
CA VAL A 17 -7.31 7.45 -3.52
C VAL A 17 -7.95 6.07 -3.37
N ILE A 18 -7.80 5.24 -4.41
CA ILE A 18 -8.28 3.86 -4.39
C ILE A 18 -7.27 3.15 -3.48
N TRP A 19 -7.49 3.26 -2.17
CA TRP A 19 -6.65 2.55 -1.22
C TRP A 19 -6.93 1.07 -1.45
N SER A 20 -5.87 0.38 -1.82
CA SER A 20 -5.85 -1.06 -1.81
C SER A 20 -6.23 -1.52 -0.39
N ALA A 21 -7.37 -2.18 -0.28
CA ALA A 21 -7.89 -2.71 0.98
C ALA A 21 -7.26 -4.10 1.18
N CYS A 22 -6.23 -4.16 2.02
CA CYS A 22 -5.65 -5.42 2.46
C CYS A 22 -6.56 -6.13 3.45
N ASP A 23 -6.45 -7.46 3.47
CA ASP A 23 -7.18 -8.39 4.34
C ASP A 23 -8.72 -8.27 4.22
N VAL A 24 -9.20 -7.78 3.07
CA VAL A 24 -10.62 -7.71 2.73
C VAL A 24 -10.95 -8.70 1.63
N CYS A 25 -12.03 -9.45 1.81
CA CYS A 25 -12.52 -10.40 0.81
C CYS A 25 -12.95 -9.69 -0.48
N GLN A 26 -12.29 -10.06 -1.58
CA GLN A 26 -12.51 -9.53 -2.91
C GLN A 26 -13.50 -10.41 -3.70
N SER A 27 -13.94 -9.95 -4.87
CA SER A 27 -14.93 -10.65 -5.70
C SER A 27 -14.46 -12.02 -6.21
N ASN A 28 -13.15 -12.26 -6.29
CA ASN A 28 -12.56 -13.53 -6.67
C ASN A 28 -12.46 -14.53 -5.51
N GLY A 29 -12.94 -14.17 -4.32
CA GLY A 29 -12.93 -15.03 -3.14
C GLY A 29 -11.59 -15.11 -2.41
N ALA A 30 -10.61 -14.26 -2.76
CA ALA A 30 -9.38 -14.08 -2.02
C ALA A 30 -9.40 -12.78 -1.20
N ALA A 31 -8.68 -12.78 -0.09
CA ALA A 31 -8.29 -11.59 0.63
C ALA A 31 -6.76 -11.50 0.63
N CYS A 32 -6.21 -10.60 -0.16
CA CYS A 32 -4.77 -10.35 -0.19
C CYS A 32 -4.34 -9.75 1.14
N ILE A 33 -3.31 -10.30 1.77
CA ILE A 33 -2.78 -9.84 3.06
C ILE A 33 -1.51 -9.01 2.85
N ASN A 34 -0.72 -9.41 1.86
CA ASN A 34 0.44 -8.69 1.37
C ASN A 34 0.49 -8.88 -0.16
N GLN A 35 1.58 -8.45 -0.80
CA GLN A 35 1.66 -8.47 -2.25
C GLN A 35 1.61 -9.87 -2.90
N THR A 36 2.03 -10.93 -2.20
CA THR A 36 2.07 -12.30 -2.74
C THR A 36 1.20 -13.27 -1.95
N SER A 37 0.74 -12.91 -0.76
CA SER A 37 0.05 -13.82 0.16
C SER A 37 -1.40 -13.44 0.35
N TYR A 38 -2.25 -14.44 0.50
CA TYR A 38 -3.69 -14.28 0.62
C TYR A 38 -4.35 -15.37 1.46
N ASN A 39 -5.53 -15.05 1.97
CA ASN A 39 -6.46 -16.00 2.57
C ASN A 39 -7.64 -16.23 1.61
N LEU A 40 -8.34 -17.36 1.75
CA LEU A 40 -9.58 -17.63 1.01
C LEU A 40 -10.81 -17.27 1.83
N CYS A 41 -11.83 -16.73 1.17
CA CYS A 41 -13.03 -16.20 1.81
C CYS A 41 -14.23 -17.17 1.82
N PHE A 42 -14.17 -18.29 1.09
CA PHE A 42 -15.21 -19.34 1.03
C PHE A 42 -16.66 -18.81 0.86
N GLY A 43 -16.85 -17.71 0.12
CA GLY A 43 -18.16 -17.09 -0.09
C GLY A 43 -18.70 -16.29 1.11
N SER A 44 -17.90 -16.12 2.17
CA SER A 44 -18.17 -15.21 3.28
C SER A 44 -17.50 -13.86 3.07
N SER A 45 -17.87 -12.88 3.89
CA SER A 45 -17.23 -11.56 3.93
C SER A 45 -15.95 -11.54 4.79
N MET A 46 -15.57 -12.66 5.40
CA MET A 46 -14.40 -12.75 6.28
C MET A 46 -13.36 -13.73 5.71
N PRO A 47 -12.07 -13.34 5.67
CA PRO A 47 -11.03 -14.25 5.24
C PRO A 47 -10.86 -15.40 6.24
N ASN A 48 -10.63 -16.61 5.73
CA ASN A 48 -10.22 -17.73 6.55
C ASN A 48 -8.72 -17.60 6.87
N THR A 49 -8.42 -17.12 8.07
CA THR A 49 -7.04 -16.93 8.55
C THR A 49 -6.38 -18.22 9.03
N ALA A 50 -7.07 -19.37 9.00
CA ALA A 50 -6.48 -20.64 9.39
C ALA A 50 -5.45 -21.15 8.39
N GLN A 51 -5.51 -20.70 7.13
CA GLN A 51 -4.61 -21.12 6.05
C GLN A 51 -4.19 -19.92 5.21
N ASN A 52 -2.88 -19.74 5.08
CA ASN A 52 -2.30 -18.73 4.21
C ASN A 52 -1.79 -19.38 2.92
N PHE A 53 -2.09 -18.74 1.79
CA PHE A 53 -1.61 -19.14 0.48
C PHE A 53 -0.64 -18.09 -0.04
N THR A 54 0.35 -18.52 -0.81
CA THR A 54 1.35 -17.65 -1.42
C THR A 54 1.40 -17.89 -2.91
N CYS A 55 1.29 -16.81 -3.67
CA CYS A 55 1.52 -16.78 -5.11
C CYS A 55 2.98 -17.13 -5.42
N THR A 56 3.19 -17.92 -6.47
CA THR A 56 4.53 -18.29 -6.93
C THR A 56 5.31 -17.06 -7.41
N ASP A 57 6.64 -17.18 -7.45
CA ASP A 57 7.54 -16.12 -7.89
C ASP A 57 7.10 -15.46 -9.21
N GLY A 58 7.16 -14.13 -9.24
CA GLY A 58 6.72 -13.31 -10.38
C GLY A 58 5.23 -12.97 -10.38
N LEU A 59 4.43 -13.63 -9.53
CA LEU A 59 3.01 -13.36 -9.39
C LEU A 59 2.70 -12.51 -8.15
N VAL A 60 1.64 -11.71 -8.23
CA VAL A 60 1.09 -10.92 -7.13
C VAL A 60 -0.36 -11.29 -6.89
N CYS A 61 -0.81 -11.13 -5.65
CA CYS A 61 -2.21 -11.28 -5.29
C CYS A 61 -3.00 -10.09 -5.85
N THR A 62 -4.10 -10.37 -6.55
CA THR A 62 -4.95 -9.37 -7.21
C THR A 62 -6.43 -9.67 -6.99
N ASP A 63 -7.29 -8.74 -7.37
CA ASP A 63 -8.76 -8.85 -7.37
C ASP A 63 -9.31 -9.45 -8.66
N GLN A 64 -8.42 -9.85 -9.57
CA GLN A 64 -8.77 -10.45 -10.86
C GLN A 64 -9.40 -11.84 -10.68
N PRO A 65 -10.13 -12.36 -11.69
CA PRO A 65 -10.72 -13.69 -11.62
C PRO A 65 -9.71 -14.81 -11.28
N ILE A 66 -8.44 -14.61 -11.65
CA ILE A 66 -7.31 -15.43 -11.21
C ILE A 66 -6.60 -14.67 -10.09
N ILE A 67 -6.51 -15.28 -8.89
CA ILE A 67 -5.97 -14.64 -7.68
C ILE A 67 -4.53 -14.16 -7.89
N CYS A 68 -3.67 -15.04 -8.42
CA CYS A 68 -2.26 -14.75 -8.66
C CYS A 68 -2.03 -14.34 -10.11
N PHE A 69 -1.61 -13.09 -10.33
CA PHE A 69 -1.41 -12.51 -11.66
C PHE A 69 0.01 -11.99 -11.84
N GLN A 70 0.47 -11.84 -13.09
CA GLN A 70 1.83 -11.37 -13.37
C GLN A 70 2.05 -9.95 -12.84
N ARG A 71 3.10 -9.76 -12.04
CA ARG A 71 3.45 -8.45 -11.43
C ARG A 71 3.63 -7.34 -12.47
N SER A 72 4.10 -7.68 -13.67
CA SER A 72 4.30 -6.72 -14.77
C SER A 72 3.00 -6.28 -15.46
N GLU A 73 1.90 -7.01 -15.27
CA GLU A 73 0.63 -6.77 -15.97
C GLU A 73 -0.43 -6.16 -15.07
N THR A 74 -0.38 -6.45 -13.76
CA THR A 74 -1.38 -5.98 -12.80
C THR A 74 -0.72 -5.67 -11.46
N PRO A 75 -0.99 -4.49 -10.86
CA PRO A 75 -0.48 -4.18 -9.53
C PRO A 75 -1.12 -5.10 -8.48
N ALA A 76 -0.39 -5.35 -7.39
CA ALA A 76 -0.92 -6.13 -6.28
C ALA A 76 -2.16 -5.43 -5.67
N SER A 77 -3.16 -6.22 -5.33
CA SER A 77 -4.36 -5.79 -4.62
C SER A 77 -4.07 -5.18 -3.26
N CYS A 78 -2.90 -5.50 -2.67
CA CYS A 78 -2.37 -4.95 -1.42
C CYS A 78 -1.35 -3.81 -1.61
N GLY A 79 -1.09 -3.40 -2.86
CA GLY A 79 0.05 -2.57 -3.20
C GLY A 79 1.39 -3.27 -2.91
N ASP A 80 2.49 -2.52 -3.03
CA ASP A 80 3.82 -3.02 -2.69
C ASP A 80 4.02 -3.09 -1.17
N THR A 81 4.22 -4.31 -0.68
CA THR A 81 4.52 -4.61 0.73
C THR A 81 5.92 -5.20 0.95
N ASP A 82 6.69 -5.45 -0.11
CA ASP A 82 8.02 -6.12 -0.05
C ASP A 82 9.09 -5.07 0.19
N SER A 83 8.86 -3.86 -0.32
CA SER A 83 9.67 -2.68 -0.01
C SER A 83 9.53 -2.23 1.45
N CYS A 84 8.52 -2.71 2.18
CA CYS A 84 8.33 -2.39 3.59
C CYS A 84 9.50 -2.92 4.44
N GLY A 85 10.05 -2.05 5.29
CA GLY A 85 11.15 -2.42 6.20
C GLY A 85 12.46 -2.77 5.47
N GLN A 86 12.59 -2.42 4.19
CA GLN A 86 13.84 -2.50 3.45
C GLN A 86 14.39 -1.10 3.24
N CYS A 87 15.66 -0.92 3.57
CA CYS A 87 16.32 0.35 3.33
C CYS A 87 16.38 0.63 1.84
N ALA A 88 16.00 1.86 1.45
CA ALA A 88 16.13 2.31 0.08
C ALA A 88 17.61 2.23 -0.38
N PRO A 89 17.87 2.27 -1.71
CA PRO A 89 19.23 2.18 -2.26
C PRO A 89 20.22 3.24 -1.74
N ASN A 90 19.72 4.33 -1.16
CA ASN A 90 20.53 5.36 -0.51
C ASN A 90 20.96 5.00 0.93
N TYR A 91 20.45 3.90 1.50
CA TYR A 91 20.69 3.39 2.85
C TYR A 91 20.44 4.39 3.98
N VAL A 92 19.56 5.38 3.77
CA VAL A 92 19.27 6.42 4.78
C VAL A 92 18.09 6.00 5.65
N PHE A 93 16.98 5.59 5.05
CA PHE A 93 15.76 5.20 5.74
C PHE A 93 14.96 4.17 4.92
N ALA A 94 13.95 3.59 5.57
CA ALA A 94 12.99 2.67 4.99
C ALA A 94 11.58 3.09 5.41
N CYS A 95 10.60 2.95 4.51
CA CYS A 95 9.20 3.01 4.90
C CYS A 95 8.81 1.69 5.57
N THR A 96 8.21 1.77 6.76
CA THR A 96 7.73 0.60 7.52
C THR A 96 6.22 0.45 7.45
N SER A 97 5.50 1.53 7.17
CA SER A 97 4.08 1.56 6.80
C SER A 97 3.85 2.68 5.80
N ARG A 98 2.60 2.90 5.38
CA ARG A 98 2.19 4.04 4.54
C ARG A 98 2.59 5.39 5.12
N SER A 99 2.69 5.51 6.44
CA SER A 99 2.99 6.79 7.11
C SER A 99 4.09 6.69 8.16
N THR A 100 4.77 5.55 8.31
CA THR A 100 5.89 5.40 9.26
C THR A 100 7.16 5.00 8.55
N PHE A 101 8.28 5.41 9.12
CA PHE A 101 9.61 5.13 8.60
C PHE A 101 10.59 4.81 9.72
N ALA A 102 11.73 4.22 9.34
CA ALA A 102 12.81 3.89 10.25
C ALA A 102 14.18 4.17 9.60
N PHE A 103 15.16 4.59 10.38
CA PHE A 103 16.49 4.96 9.87
C PHE A 103 17.41 3.76 9.70
N CYS A 104 18.19 3.76 8.62
CA CYS A 104 19.05 2.64 8.21
C CYS A 104 20.53 2.84 8.54
N PHE A 105 21.00 4.10 8.61
CA PHE A 105 22.40 4.45 8.90
C PHE A 105 23.45 3.64 8.11
N GLY A 106 23.21 3.40 6.82
CA GLY A 106 24.12 2.63 5.95
C GLY A 106 23.90 1.12 5.93
N SER A 107 22.85 0.61 6.60
CA SER A 107 22.45 -0.80 6.59
C SER A 107 21.37 -1.07 5.53
N THR A 108 21.22 -2.34 5.13
CA THR A 108 20.08 -2.82 4.32
C THR A 108 18.81 -3.03 5.16
N LYS A 109 18.96 -3.10 6.48
CA LYS A 109 17.86 -3.23 7.45
C LYS A 109 17.76 -1.98 8.31
N PRO A 110 16.53 -1.43 8.48
CA PRO A 110 16.32 -0.28 9.34
C PRO A 110 16.56 -0.62 10.81
N THR A 111 16.86 0.40 11.59
CA THR A 111 17.02 0.33 13.05
C THR A 111 15.68 0.57 13.75
N ASN A 112 15.67 0.45 15.07
CA ASN A 112 14.50 0.80 15.88
C ASN A 112 14.32 2.32 16.10
N VAL A 113 15.08 3.16 15.38
CA VAL A 113 14.88 4.62 15.38
C VAL A 113 13.83 4.96 14.32
N THR A 114 12.62 5.26 14.77
CA THR A 114 11.44 5.43 13.91
C THR A 114 10.92 6.87 13.90
N GLY A 115 10.08 7.16 12.90
CA GLY A 115 9.32 8.39 12.79
C GLY A 115 8.02 8.17 12.03
N SER A 116 7.16 9.20 12.06
CA SER A 116 5.86 9.17 11.40
C SER A 116 5.66 10.43 10.58
N CYS A 117 5.07 10.28 9.40
CA CYS A 117 4.66 11.37 8.55
C CYS A 117 3.43 12.08 9.12
N PRO A 118 3.32 13.42 8.92
CA PRO A 118 2.13 14.17 9.31
C PRO A 118 0.86 13.66 8.61
N ALA A 119 -0.31 14.00 9.16
CA ALA A 119 -1.58 13.68 8.53
C ALA A 119 -1.65 14.23 7.10
N GLY A 120 -2.06 13.38 6.15
CA GLY A 120 -2.13 13.72 4.72
C GLY A 120 -0.82 13.54 3.95
N TYR A 121 0.26 13.10 4.61
CA TYR A 121 1.52 12.71 3.99
C TYR A 121 1.70 11.20 4.07
N PHE A 122 2.42 10.64 3.10
CA PHE A 122 2.84 9.24 3.11
C PHE A 122 4.36 9.14 3.00
N CYS A 123 4.89 8.00 3.42
CA CYS A 123 6.30 7.69 3.34
C CYS A 123 6.70 7.29 1.92
N ASP A 124 7.71 7.95 1.36
CA ASP A 124 8.32 7.60 0.08
C ASP A 124 9.85 7.51 0.23
N ALA A 125 10.41 6.34 -0.03
CA ALA A 125 11.83 6.07 0.15
C ALA A 125 12.67 6.32 -1.11
N SER A 126 12.07 6.84 -2.19
CA SER A 126 12.75 7.05 -3.49
C SER A 126 13.63 8.28 -3.51
N THR A 127 13.33 9.25 -2.65
CA THR A 127 14.03 10.53 -2.59
C THR A 127 14.56 10.81 -1.18
N GLN A 128 15.17 11.98 -1.00
CA GLN A 128 15.60 12.45 0.32
C GLN A 128 14.43 13.00 1.16
N GLU A 129 13.30 13.32 0.51
CA GLU A 129 12.09 13.77 1.18
C GLU A 129 11.30 12.55 1.66
N ILE A 130 11.33 12.31 2.98
CA ILE A 130 10.72 11.12 3.60
C ILE A 130 9.19 11.13 3.46
N CYS A 131 8.58 12.30 3.68
CA CYS A 131 7.14 12.46 3.75
C CYS A 131 6.65 13.36 2.62
N VAL A 132 5.84 12.81 1.73
CA VAL A 132 5.34 13.49 0.53
C VAL A 132 3.82 13.39 0.43
N ILE A 133 3.22 14.24 -0.41
CA ILE A 133 1.76 14.33 -0.60
C ILE A 133 1.26 13.64 -1.88
N LYS A 134 2.15 13.27 -2.80
CA LYS A 134 1.78 12.58 -4.05
C LYS A 134 2.89 11.64 -4.54
N THR A 135 2.54 10.39 -4.85
CA THR A 135 3.47 9.38 -5.36
C THR A 135 3.79 9.65 -6.83
N THR A 136 4.91 9.09 -7.27
CA THR A 136 5.37 9.05 -8.66
C THR A 136 5.50 7.60 -9.12
N ASP A 137 5.72 7.38 -10.42
CA ASP A 137 5.86 6.02 -10.96
C ASP A 137 7.09 5.28 -10.40
N ASP A 138 8.11 6.03 -9.96
CA ASP A 138 9.34 5.49 -9.35
C ASP A 138 9.26 5.38 -7.82
N SER A 139 8.08 5.59 -7.23
CA SER A 139 7.89 5.62 -5.78
C SER A 139 8.10 4.24 -5.11
N ILE A 140 9.10 4.15 -4.25
CA ILE A 140 9.36 3.07 -3.29
C ILE A 140 8.54 3.37 -2.03
N ILE A 141 7.29 2.91 -2.00
CA ILE A 141 6.38 3.10 -0.87
C ILE A 141 6.05 1.77 -0.20
N CYS A 142 5.69 1.85 1.08
CA CYS A 142 5.18 0.70 1.82
C CYS A 142 3.65 0.79 1.93
N HIS A 143 2.92 -0.20 1.41
CA HIS A 143 1.46 -0.19 1.44
C HIS A 143 0.84 -0.84 2.69
N LEU A 144 1.63 -1.21 3.70
CA LEU A 144 1.09 -1.67 4.97
C LEU A 144 0.44 -0.51 5.75
N ASP A 145 -0.72 -0.78 6.33
CA ASP A 145 -1.38 0.18 7.23
C ASP A 145 -0.65 0.29 8.57
N GLU A 146 -0.15 -0.83 9.08
CA GLU A 146 0.63 -0.90 10.32
C GLU A 146 2.14 -1.07 10.03
N PRO A 147 3.02 -0.61 10.94
CA PRO A 147 4.46 -0.75 10.75
C PRO A 147 4.91 -2.21 10.71
N SER A 148 5.71 -2.58 9.72
CA SER A 148 6.47 -3.82 9.73
C SER A 148 7.38 -3.87 10.96
N VAL A 149 7.45 -5.02 11.64
CA VAL A 149 8.35 -5.23 12.79
C VAL A 149 9.81 -5.07 12.32
N VAL A 150 10.52 -4.14 12.95
CA VAL A 150 11.91 -3.74 12.63
C VAL A 150 12.91 -4.46 13.51
#